data_AF-A0A838HAY1-F1
#
_entry.id   AF-A0A838HAY1-F1
#
_cell.length_a   1.000
_cell.length_b   1.000
_cell.length_c   1.000
_cell.angle_alpha   90.00
_cell.angle_beta   90.00
_cell.angle_gamma   90.00
#
_symmetry.space_group_name_H-M   'P 1'
#
loop_
_entity.id
_entity.type
_entity.pdbx_description
1 polymer ?
#
loop_
_entity_poly.entity_id
_entity_poly.type
_entity_poly.pdbx_seq_one_letter_code
_entity_poly.pdbx_strand_id
1 'polypeptide(L)'
;MLRLYWNLTPHGALLLVRLLTRRLNADAVPFKLKVLASPESYDRCDAGVLYVRSADLGALAEVVRMARRTFAGTLKPAVPALTLHVGHGIGLAEDPPDGGSFGLSRCGLLAEGLVAAGERGVTRADERCGVIRERLTRAGIDPAAPYVNPGSPTSQDLARELRLPPVTTAGGPAHVAGEMPGPGGDLLTDAAAVAGRLMNEAIWSGGCCTWMRMTGGRDPSKPRRLRSYAAAGASLYSGTAGMGLFLAEIHAATGHPAARRTSMGALRHALSRLESVPPHARSGLHCGWSGVALAALRCGVLLEEQEFMEAAAQLTRKALAAASVAPAQGLFSGPAGAIVAAIALWEVSGDADLVEGARQAQQRLSSTAGAGASRVSRVVTSPGCPPQRMGMARGAMGTGYALLELFRVTGSRRLAAAAGQSLGDRPPPFEPEAESWPDAGLGQTTRASRRISRGGEGAWCAGAGSIVLSRIRAREILRDPAWVGREMLSALSTVGAAAVHALQAPAPDASLCHGFAGLADVVLEARRSCILADGWTTLLSDLVLKVRGTVAMDRFPDPSVRRLHDTPGLMEGMAGVGHLLLRLGDPALPSVLLPRPESFARKARSAPAERRGIPVLPQRTFSAGLPLSLPVSQLPR
;
A
#
# COMPACT_ATOMS: atom_id res chain seq x y z
N MET A 1 -3.21 -21.06 -38.70
CA MET A 1 -2.82 -20.01 -37.71
C MET A 1 -3.55 -20.31 -36.40
N LEU A 2 -3.06 -19.87 -35.24
CA LEU A 2 -3.69 -20.17 -33.94
C LEU A 2 -4.33 -18.92 -33.32
N ARG A 3 -5.48 -19.10 -32.67
CA ARG A 3 -6.21 -18.08 -31.90
C ARG A 3 -6.27 -18.47 -30.43
N LEU A 4 -5.71 -17.64 -29.56
CA LEU A 4 -5.84 -17.77 -28.11
C LEU A 4 -6.85 -16.75 -27.57
N TYR A 5 -7.93 -17.25 -26.99
CA TYR A 5 -9.04 -16.50 -26.43
C TYR A 5 -8.85 -16.28 -24.93
N TRP A 6 -9.20 -15.08 -24.46
CA TRP A 6 -9.07 -14.65 -23.07
C TRP A 6 -10.36 -13.99 -22.58
N ASN A 7 -10.96 -14.56 -21.53
CA ASN A 7 -12.12 -14.01 -20.86
C ASN A 7 -11.68 -12.99 -19.79
N LEU A 8 -11.57 -11.73 -20.21
CA LEU A 8 -10.92 -10.66 -19.46
C LEU A 8 -11.90 -9.82 -18.64
N THR A 9 -11.37 -9.22 -17.58
CA THR A 9 -11.88 -7.94 -17.06
C THR A 9 -11.24 -6.78 -17.84
N PRO A 10 -11.83 -5.56 -17.83
CA PRO A 10 -11.20 -4.40 -18.48
C PRO A 10 -9.77 -4.13 -17.96
N HIS A 11 -9.55 -4.34 -16.66
CA HIS A 11 -8.21 -4.26 -16.05
C HIS A 11 -7.28 -5.38 -16.52
N GLY A 12 -7.78 -6.63 -16.57
CA GLY A 12 -7.03 -7.78 -17.09
C GLY A 12 -6.58 -7.59 -18.55
N ALA A 13 -7.36 -6.89 -19.38
CA ALA A 13 -6.98 -6.59 -20.76
C ALA A 13 -5.76 -5.68 -20.87
N LEU A 14 -5.67 -4.63 -20.06
CA LEU A 14 -4.49 -3.75 -20.00
C LEU A 14 -3.24 -4.53 -19.59
N LEU A 15 -3.38 -5.43 -18.62
CA LEU A 15 -2.30 -6.30 -18.14
C LEU A 15 -1.86 -7.32 -19.20
N LEU A 16 -2.82 -7.98 -19.86
CA LEU A 16 -2.55 -8.97 -20.90
C LEU A 16 -1.88 -8.32 -22.12
N VAL A 17 -2.43 -7.24 -22.66
CA VAL A 17 -1.86 -6.51 -23.81
C VAL A 17 -0.41 -6.14 -23.52
N ARG A 18 -0.12 -5.61 -22.34
CA ARG A 18 1.21 -5.16 -21.95
C ARG A 18 2.21 -6.32 -21.68
N LEU A 19 1.74 -7.51 -21.29
CA LEU A 19 2.58 -8.71 -21.20
C LEU A 19 2.88 -9.30 -22.59
N LEU A 20 1.83 -9.55 -23.38
CA LEU A 20 1.93 -10.18 -24.70
C LEU A 20 2.81 -9.35 -25.63
N THR A 21 2.51 -8.05 -25.77
CA THR A 21 3.28 -7.15 -26.65
C THR A 21 4.75 -7.08 -26.26
N ARG A 22 5.08 -6.98 -24.96
CA ARG A 22 6.48 -6.97 -24.52
C ARG A 22 7.19 -8.27 -24.87
N ARG A 23 6.64 -9.42 -24.47
CA ARG A 23 7.37 -10.69 -24.55
C ARG A 23 7.47 -11.22 -25.96
N LEU A 24 6.38 -11.15 -26.74
CA LEU A 24 6.38 -11.59 -28.13
C LEU A 24 7.28 -10.71 -29.01
N ASN A 25 7.31 -9.38 -28.82
CA ASN A 25 8.26 -8.51 -29.51
C ASN A 25 9.73 -8.79 -29.10
N ALA A 26 9.99 -9.06 -27.81
CA ALA A 26 11.34 -9.38 -27.33
C ALA A 26 11.86 -10.72 -27.89
N ASP A 27 10.98 -11.67 -28.14
CA ASP A 27 11.29 -12.96 -28.77
C ASP A 27 11.13 -12.92 -30.31
N ALA A 28 10.92 -11.74 -30.90
CA ALA A 28 10.67 -11.50 -32.34
C ALA A 28 9.52 -12.33 -32.96
N VAL A 29 8.56 -12.79 -32.15
CA VAL A 29 7.41 -13.59 -32.58
C VAL A 29 6.37 -12.71 -33.28
N PRO A 30 5.99 -12.98 -34.54
CA PRO A 30 4.92 -12.25 -35.21
C PRO A 30 3.54 -12.57 -34.62
N PHE A 31 2.81 -11.55 -34.17
CA PHE A 31 1.47 -11.72 -33.62
C PHE A 31 0.52 -10.59 -34.03
N LYS A 32 -0.78 -10.86 -33.92
CA LYS A 32 -1.85 -9.84 -33.94
C LYS A 32 -2.66 -9.99 -32.67
N LEU A 33 -2.96 -8.89 -31.98
CA LEU A 33 -3.72 -8.89 -30.73
C LEU A 33 -4.90 -7.92 -30.83
N LYS A 34 -6.06 -8.34 -30.36
CA LYS A 34 -7.23 -7.48 -30.15
C LYS A 34 -7.80 -7.68 -28.75
N VAL A 35 -8.31 -6.60 -28.18
CA VAL A 35 -9.14 -6.58 -26.96
C VAL A 35 -10.30 -5.61 -27.22
N LEU A 36 -11.35 -5.64 -26.38
CA LEU A 36 -12.50 -4.76 -26.54
C LEU A 36 -12.16 -3.32 -26.13
N ALA A 37 -12.68 -2.35 -26.89
CA ALA A 37 -12.35 -0.93 -26.71
C ALA A 37 -13.04 -0.29 -25.48
N SER A 38 -14.25 -0.72 -25.15
CA SER A 38 -15.08 -0.13 -24.08
C SER A 38 -15.13 -1.05 -22.84
N PRO A 39 -14.90 -0.54 -21.61
CA PRO A 39 -14.96 -1.34 -20.38
C PRO A 39 -16.28 -2.10 -20.16
N GLU A 40 -17.38 -1.53 -20.65
CA GLU A 40 -18.74 -2.06 -20.50
C GLU A 40 -18.95 -3.33 -21.34
N SER A 41 -18.23 -3.45 -22.45
CA SER A 41 -18.35 -4.58 -23.39
C SER A 41 -17.66 -5.87 -22.92
N TYR A 42 -17.01 -5.87 -21.76
CA TYR A 42 -16.29 -7.04 -21.22
C TYR A 42 -17.23 -8.10 -20.61
N ASP A 43 -18.50 -8.17 -21.02
CA ASP A 43 -19.47 -9.18 -20.60
C ASP A 43 -19.20 -10.57 -21.22
N ARG A 44 -18.75 -10.59 -22.47
CA ARG A 44 -18.43 -11.75 -23.31
C ARG A 44 -17.11 -12.46 -22.96
N CYS A 45 -17.06 -13.76 -23.23
CA CYS A 45 -15.90 -14.62 -22.94
C CYS A 45 -14.75 -14.56 -23.96
N ASP A 46 -14.94 -13.91 -25.11
CA ASP A 46 -13.92 -13.70 -26.16
C ASP A 46 -13.26 -12.31 -26.10
N ALA A 47 -13.31 -11.65 -24.93
CA ALA A 47 -12.93 -10.23 -24.76
C ALA A 47 -11.47 -9.87 -25.07
N GLY A 48 -10.58 -10.86 -25.20
CA GLY A 48 -9.27 -10.72 -25.83
C GLY A 48 -8.96 -11.89 -26.75
N VAL A 49 -8.35 -11.62 -27.91
CA VAL A 49 -7.92 -12.65 -28.87
C VAL A 49 -6.53 -12.34 -29.39
N LEU A 50 -5.59 -13.24 -29.08
CA LEU A 50 -4.23 -13.27 -29.64
C LEU A 50 -4.20 -14.21 -30.84
N TYR A 51 -3.49 -13.80 -31.90
CA TYR A 51 -3.24 -14.57 -33.12
C TYR A 51 -1.73 -14.77 -33.25
N VAL A 52 -1.27 -16.01 -33.44
CA VAL A 52 0.15 -16.37 -33.71
C VAL A 52 0.25 -17.46 -34.78
N ARG A 53 1.41 -17.62 -35.42
CA ARG A 53 1.65 -18.76 -36.34
C ARG A 53 1.76 -20.05 -35.51
N SER A 54 1.34 -21.18 -36.07
CA SER A 54 1.39 -22.46 -35.35
C SER A 54 2.81 -22.88 -34.98
N ALA A 55 3.81 -22.51 -35.80
CA ALA A 55 5.23 -22.74 -35.51
C ALA A 55 5.79 -21.94 -34.31
N ASP A 56 5.09 -20.90 -33.85
CA ASP A 56 5.53 -20.07 -32.70
C ASP A 56 4.94 -20.56 -31.36
N LEU A 57 4.21 -21.69 -31.35
CA LEU A 57 3.45 -22.17 -30.17
C LEU A 57 4.35 -22.46 -28.95
N GLY A 58 5.57 -22.97 -29.17
CA GLY A 58 6.54 -23.19 -28.10
C GLY A 58 6.93 -21.91 -27.36
N ALA A 59 7.08 -20.79 -28.07
CA ALA A 59 7.32 -19.48 -27.45
C ALA A 59 6.08 -18.99 -26.69
N LEU A 60 4.88 -19.20 -27.27
CA LEU A 60 3.62 -18.83 -26.63
C LEU A 60 3.38 -19.59 -25.30
N ALA A 61 3.80 -20.86 -25.19
CA ALA A 61 3.59 -21.68 -24.00
C ALA A 61 4.12 -21.03 -22.71
N GLU A 62 5.31 -20.42 -22.74
CA GLU A 62 5.88 -19.70 -21.60
C GLU A 62 5.07 -18.44 -21.27
N VAL A 63 4.66 -17.68 -22.29
CA VAL A 63 3.86 -16.46 -22.14
C VAL A 63 2.50 -16.76 -21.52
N VAL A 64 1.84 -17.85 -21.93
CA VAL A 64 0.55 -18.31 -21.38
C VAL A 64 0.72 -18.77 -19.92
N ARG A 65 1.77 -19.54 -19.62
CA ARG A 65 2.07 -20.01 -18.26
C ARG A 65 2.48 -18.86 -17.33
N MET A 66 3.08 -17.80 -17.86
CA MET A 66 3.33 -16.55 -17.15
C MET A 66 2.03 -15.77 -16.92
N ALA A 67 1.24 -15.50 -17.95
CA ALA A 67 -0.05 -14.80 -17.84
C ALA A 67 -1.02 -15.48 -16.85
N ARG A 68 -1.13 -16.82 -16.90
CA ARG A 68 -1.89 -17.62 -15.90
C ARG A 68 -1.40 -17.44 -14.47
N ARG A 69 -0.09 -17.23 -14.25
CA ARG A 69 0.50 -17.01 -12.91
C ARG A 69 0.38 -15.55 -12.45
N THR A 70 0.52 -14.57 -13.33
CA THR A 70 0.53 -13.15 -12.96
C THR A 70 -0.87 -12.55 -12.81
N PHE A 71 -1.86 -13.03 -13.58
CA PHE A 71 -3.13 -12.32 -13.76
C PHE A 71 -4.40 -13.12 -13.41
N ALA A 72 -4.28 -14.27 -12.75
CA ALA A 72 -5.39 -15.20 -12.47
C ALA A 72 -6.67 -14.52 -11.92
N GLY A 73 -6.53 -13.60 -10.95
CA GLY A 73 -7.65 -12.86 -10.35
C GLY A 73 -8.31 -11.80 -11.24
N THR A 74 -7.85 -11.62 -12.48
CA THR A 74 -8.41 -10.67 -13.48
C THR A 74 -9.03 -11.35 -14.69
N LEU A 75 -9.00 -12.70 -14.71
CA LEU A 75 -9.67 -13.55 -15.69
C LEU A 75 -11.00 -14.06 -15.11
N LYS A 76 -12.05 -14.05 -15.92
CA LYS A 76 -13.34 -14.65 -15.57
C LYS A 76 -13.33 -16.14 -15.95
N PRO A 77 -14.06 -17.03 -15.24
CA PRO A 77 -13.87 -18.47 -15.38
C PRO A 77 -14.31 -19.07 -16.72
N ALA A 78 -15.36 -18.53 -17.35
CA ALA A 78 -15.94 -19.12 -18.57
C ALA A 78 -14.99 -19.05 -19.78
N VAL A 79 -15.00 -20.07 -20.61
CA VAL A 79 -14.18 -20.17 -21.83
C VAL A 79 -15.12 -20.18 -23.05
N PRO A 80 -14.76 -19.60 -24.21
CA PRO A 80 -15.60 -19.66 -25.40
C PRO A 80 -15.88 -21.10 -25.84
N ALA A 81 -17.15 -21.38 -26.13
CA ALA A 81 -17.59 -22.70 -26.59
C ALA A 81 -16.86 -23.13 -27.88
N LEU A 82 -16.74 -24.45 -28.07
CA LEU A 82 -16.05 -25.10 -29.19
C LEU A 82 -14.53 -24.85 -29.24
N THR A 83 -13.93 -24.15 -28.27
CA THR A 83 -12.46 -24.00 -28.14
C THR A 83 -11.87 -25.10 -27.23
N LEU A 84 -10.59 -25.42 -27.39
CA LEU A 84 -9.85 -26.24 -26.44
C LEU A 84 -9.68 -25.44 -25.14
N HIS A 85 -10.13 -25.99 -24.00
CA HIS A 85 -9.97 -25.35 -22.70
C HIS A 85 -8.52 -25.45 -22.22
N VAL A 86 -7.77 -24.34 -22.32
CA VAL A 86 -6.34 -24.24 -21.93
C VAL A 86 -6.17 -23.81 -20.46
N GLY A 87 -7.20 -23.21 -19.86
CA GLY A 87 -7.23 -22.86 -18.44
C GLY A 87 -8.44 -22.00 -18.06
N HIS A 88 -8.48 -21.55 -16.81
CA HIS A 88 -9.49 -20.61 -16.30
C HIS A 88 -9.56 -19.36 -17.19
N GLY A 89 -10.67 -19.19 -17.91
CA GLY A 89 -10.86 -18.09 -18.84
C GLY A 89 -10.00 -18.10 -20.11
N ILE A 90 -9.38 -19.23 -20.49
CA ILE A 90 -8.47 -19.32 -21.66
C ILE A 90 -8.86 -20.47 -22.59
N GLY A 91 -9.09 -20.14 -23.86
CA GLY A 91 -9.40 -21.09 -24.93
C GLY A 91 -8.39 -21.04 -26.08
N LEU A 92 -8.17 -22.15 -26.78
CA LEU A 92 -7.39 -22.24 -28.03
C LEU A 92 -8.26 -22.76 -29.17
N ALA A 93 -8.13 -22.19 -30.36
CA ALA A 93 -8.61 -22.80 -31.60
C ALA A 93 -7.67 -22.49 -32.77
N GLU A 94 -7.72 -23.32 -33.81
CA GLU A 94 -7.13 -23.02 -35.09
C GLU A 94 -8.00 -22.04 -35.88
N ASP A 95 -7.35 -21.15 -36.62
CA ASP A 95 -8.01 -20.26 -37.57
C ASP A 95 -8.35 -21.03 -38.85
N PRO A 96 -9.59 -20.97 -39.39
CA PRO A 96 -9.96 -21.68 -40.62
C PRO A 96 -9.06 -21.33 -41.83
N PRO A 97 -8.86 -22.25 -42.80
CA PRO A 97 -7.93 -22.05 -43.91
C PRO A 97 -8.28 -20.88 -44.85
N ASP A 98 -9.55 -20.46 -44.87
CA ASP A 98 -10.05 -19.31 -45.64
C ASP A 98 -9.72 -17.94 -45.00
N GLY A 99 -9.11 -17.92 -43.81
CA GLY A 99 -8.84 -16.69 -43.05
C GLY A 99 -10.08 -16.05 -42.40
N GLY A 100 -11.21 -16.76 -42.40
CA GLY A 100 -12.50 -16.30 -41.87
C GLY A 100 -12.56 -16.17 -40.35
N SER A 101 -13.76 -16.10 -39.79
CA SER A 101 -13.93 -16.13 -38.34
C SER A 101 -14.20 -17.56 -37.86
N PHE A 102 -13.29 -18.14 -37.06
CA PHE A 102 -13.51 -19.44 -36.39
C PHE A 102 -14.93 -19.59 -35.80
N GLY A 103 -15.41 -18.58 -35.05
CA GLY A 103 -16.75 -18.60 -34.48
C GLY A 103 -17.86 -18.60 -35.52
N LEU A 104 -17.70 -17.90 -36.65
CA LEU A 104 -18.68 -17.92 -37.75
C LEU A 104 -18.65 -19.27 -38.48
N SER A 105 -17.46 -19.82 -38.75
CA SER A 105 -17.27 -21.15 -39.35
C SER A 105 -17.95 -22.24 -38.53
N ARG A 106 -17.65 -22.33 -37.22
CA ARG A 106 -18.19 -23.40 -36.38
C ARG A 106 -19.66 -23.19 -36.02
N CYS A 107 -20.10 -21.97 -35.72
CA CYS A 107 -21.53 -21.70 -35.49
C CYS A 107 -22.37 -21.82 -36.78
N GLY A 108 -21.78 -21.60 -37.96
CA GLY A 108 -22.42 -21.88 -39.25
C GLY A 108 -22.75 -23.37 -39.39
N LEU A 109 -21.77 -24.25 -39.16
CA LEU A 109 -21.99 -25.70 -39.18
C LEU A 109 -23.02 -26.17 -38.13
N LEU A 110 -23.07 -25.52 -36.95
CA LEU A 110 -24.13 -25.77 -35.96
C LEU A 110 -25.51 -25.33 -36.47
N ALA A 111 -25.61 -24.14 -37.09
CA ALA A 111 -26.86 -23.59 -37.60
C ALA A 111 -27.39 -24.42 -38.79
N GLU A 112 -26.54 -24.82 -39.72
CA GLU A 112 -26.87 -25.75 -40.80
C GLU A 112 -27.34 -27.12 -40.25
N GLY A 113 -26.69 -27.63 -39.20
CA GLY A 113 -27.13 -28.84 -38.51
C GLY A 113 -28.51 -28.71 -37.84
N LEU A 114 -28.82 -27.52 -37.30
CA LEU A 114 -30.14 -27.22 -36.72
C LEU A 114 -31.23 -27.05 -37.79
N VAL A 115 -30.92 -26.40 -38.91
CA VAL A 115 -31.84 -26.29 -40.07
C VAL A 115 -32.13 -27.67 -40.64
N ALA A 116 -31.09 -28.47 -40.93
CA ALA A 116 -31.24 -29.83 -41.44
C ALA A 116 -31.92 -30.79 -40.45
N ALA A 117 -31.93 -30.48 -39.14
CA ALA A 117 -32.73 -31.21 -38.16
C ALA A 117 -34.20 -30.77 -38.21
N GLY A 118 -34.48 -29.48 -38.37
CA GLY A 118 -35.84 -28.94 -38.57
C GLY A 118 -36.50 -29.45 -39.85
N GLU A 119 -35.78 -29.48 -40.97
CA GLU A 119 -36.22 -30.05 -42.25
C GLU A 119 -36.57 -31.55 -42.16
N ARG A 120 -35.83 -32.30 -41.33
CA ARG A 120 -36.12 -33.71 -41.01
C ARG A 120 -37.22 -33.89 -39.95
N GLY A 121 -37.87 -32.82 -39.49
CA GLY A 121 -38.90 -32.86 -38.45
C GLY A 121 -38.39 -33.20 -37.04
N VAL A 122 -37.08 -33.17 -36.81
CA VAL A 122 -36.46 -33.63 -35.56
C VAL A 122 -36.70 -32.60 -34.45
N THR A 123 -37.46 -32.99 -33.42
CA THR A 123 -37.83 -32.12 -32.30
C THR A 123 -36.96 -32.31 -31.06
N ARG A 124 -36.43 -33.51 -30.82
CA ARG A 124 -35.68 -33.84 -29.60
C ARG A 124 -34.24 -33.32 -29.64
N ALA A 125 -33.70 -32.95 -28.48
CA ALA A 125 -32.39 -32.30 -28.36
C ALA A 125 -31.20 -33.24 -28.60
N ASP A 126 -31.31 -34.50 -28.18
CA ASP A 126 -30.34 -35.57 -28.40
C ASP A 126 -30.21 -35.92 -29.89
N GLU A 127 -31.35 -36.06 -30.58
CA GLU A 127 -31.43 -36.31 -32.01
C GLU A 127 -30.92 -35.12 -32.85
N ARG A 128 -31.27 -33.87 -32.46
CA ARG A 128 -30.68 -32.63 -33.04
C ARG A 128 -29.16 -32.63 -32.89
N CYS A 129 -28.64 -32.97 -31.72
CA CYS A 129 -27.20 -33.17 -31.51
C CYS A 129 -26.62 -34.32 -32.34
N GLY A 130 -27.41 -35.30 -32.77
CA GLY A 130 -27.03 -36.28 -33.79
C GLY A 130 -26.81 -35.62 -35.16
N VAL A 131 -27.82 -34.91 -35.68
CA VAL A 131 -27.75 -34.22 -36.99
C VAL A 131 -26.63 -33.16 -37.05
N ILE A 132 -26.40 -32.44 -35.95
CA ILE A 132 -25.28 -31.51 -35.82
C ILE A 132 -23.93 -32.23 -35.92
N ARG A 133 -23.78 -33.38 -35.25
CA ARG A 133 -22.56 -34.21 -35.35
C ARG A 133 -22.34 -34.72 -36.76
N GLU A 134 -23.39 -35.20 -37.45
CA GLU A 134 -23.30 -35.56 -38.88
C GLU A 134 -22.77 -34.40 -39.73
N ARG A 135 -23.25 -33.16 -39.49
CA ARG A 135 -22.86 -32.00 -40.30
C ARG A 135 -21.41 -31.60 -40.07
N LEU A 136 -20.94 -31.62 -38.82
CA LEU A 136 -19.53 -31.40 -38.47
C LEU A 136 -18.62 -32.46 -39.12
N THR A 137 -18.94 -33.75 -38.96
CA THR A 137 -18.17 -34.84 -39.57
C THR A 137 -18.14 -34.75 -41.10
N ARG A 138 -19.26 -34.38 -41.74
CA ARG A 138 -19.33 -34.14 -43.20
C ARG A 138 -18.54 -32.91 -43.67
N ALA A 139 -18.19 -32.00 -42.77
CA ALA A 139 -17.26 -30.89 -43.03
C ALA A 139 -15.80 -31.22 -42.66
N GLY A 140 -15.49 -32.49 -42.33
CA GLY A 140 -14.15 -32.92 -41.90
C GLY A 140 -13.78 -32.48 -40.48
N ILE A 141 -14.73 -31.97 -39.69
CA ILE A 141 -14.52 -31.50 -38.31
C ILE A 141 -14.93 -32.61 -37.34
N ASP A 142 -13.98 -33.07 -36.51
CA ASP A 142 -14.30 -33.95 -35.36
C ASP A 142 -15.20 -33.20 -34.36
N PRO A 143 -16.41 -33.68 -34.05
CA PRO A 143 -17.27 -33.07 -33.04
C PRO A 143 -16.70 -33.09 -31.61
N ALA A 144 -15.72 -33.95 -31.30
CA ALA A 144 -15.00 -33.96 -30.03
C ALA A 144 -13.81 -32.98 -29.99
N ALA A 145 -13.29 -32.56 -31.16
CA ALA A 145 -12.21 -31.60 -31.30
C ALA A 145 -12.52 -30.44 -32.29
N PRO A 146 -13.66 -29.73 -32.15
CA PRO A 146 -14.12 -28.73 -33.13
C PRO A 146 -13.20 -27.50 -33.25
N TYR A 147 -12.23 -27.36 -32.35
CA TYR A 147 -11.18 -26.34 -32.35
C TYR A 147 -10.02 -26.62 -33.31
N VAL A 148 -9.94 -27.82 -33.89
CA VAL A 148 -8.95 -28.21 -34.91
C VAL A 148 -9.57 -28.11 -36.31
N ASN A 149 -8.75 -27.92 -37.35
CA ASN A 149 -9.13 -27.97 -38.76
C ASN A 149 -8.89 -29.37 -39.38
N PRO A 150 -9.54 -29.71 -40.51
CA PRO A 150 -9.30 -30.97 -41.19
C PRO A 150 -7.83 -31.08 -41.65
N GLY A 151 -7.16 -32.18 -41.32
CA GLY A 151 -5.77 -32.44 -41.73
C GLY A 151 -4.67 -31.74 -40.93
N SER A 152 -4.99 -30.95 -39.89
CA SER A 152 -3.99 -30.45 -38.94
C SER A 152 -3.43 -31.57 -38.05
N PRO A 153 -2.21 -31.45 -37.51
CA PRO A 153 -1.68 -32.39 -36.52
C PRO A 153 -2.57 -32.43 -35.27
N THR A 154 -2.49 -33.55 -34.54
CA THR A 154 -3.50 -33.92 -33.53
C THR A 154 -3.67 -32.87 -32.44
N SER A 155 -4.91 -32.74 -31.94
CA SER A 155 -5.27 -31.94 -30.76
C SER A 155 -4.37 -32.20 -29.55
N GLN A 156 -3.90 -33.44 -29.41
CA GLN A 156 -2.95 -33.85 -28.39
C GLN A 156 -1.60 -33.15 -28.50
N ASP A 157 -1.09 -32.88 -29.70
CA ASP A 157 0.24 -32.29 -29.89
C ASP A 157 0.23 -30.81 -29.49
N LEU A 158 -0.77 -30.05 -29.95
CA LEU A 158 -1.04 -28.66 -29.55
C LEU A 158 -1.19 -28.53 -28.01
N ALA A 159 -1.84 -29.50 -27.36
CA ALA A 159 -1.97 -29.54 -25.90
C ALA A 159 -0.66 -29.95 -25.19
N ARG A 160 0.10 -30.89 -25.77
CA ARG A 160 1.34 -31.45 -25.22
C ARG A 160 2.52 -30.48 -25.33
N GLU A 161 2.53 -29.59 -26.34
CA GLU A 161 3.49 -28.48 -26.44
C GLU A 161 3.24 -27.39 -25.38
N LEU A 162 1.98 -27.05 -25.09
CA LEU A 162 1.66 -25.98 -24.13
C LEU A 162 2.09 -26.30 -22.68
N ARG A 163 2.28 -27.58 -22.33
CA ARG A 163 2.82 -28.06 -21.03
C ARG A 163 2.30 -27.30 -19.81
N LEU A 164 0.97 -27.23 -19.67
CA LEU A 164 0.31 -26.70 -18.49
C LEU A 164 -0.21 -27.88 -17.64
N PRO A 165 0.39 -28.15 -16.45
CA PRO A 165 -0.10 -29.24 -15.62
C PRO A 165 -1.54 -28.97 -15.15
N PRO A 166 -2.32 -30.02 -14.85
CA PRO A 166 -3.59 -29.86 -14.16
C PRO A 166 -3.35 -29.17 -12.81
N VAL A 167 -4.34 -28.40 -12.34
CA VAL A 167 -4.21 -27.67 -11.06
C VAL A 167 -4.44 -28.65 -9.92
N THR A 168 -3.37 -29.31 -9.49
CA THR A 168 -3.30 -30.13 -8.28
C THR A 168 -2.50 -29.41 -7.20
N THR A 169 -2.92 -29.57 -5.95
CA THR A 169 -2.25 -28.99 -4.78
C THR A 169 -1.18 -29.93 -4.21
N ALA A 170 -0.08 -29.34 -3.73
CA ALA A 170 1.08 -29.96 -3.06
C ALA A 170 2.15 -30.66 -3.94
N GLY A 171 3.41 -30.61 -3.46
CA GLY A 171 4.57 -31.32 -4.01
C GLY A 171 5.68 -30.44 -4.62
N GLY A 172 6.89 -30.49 -4.04
CA GLY A 172 8.16 -30.10 -4.69
C GLY A 172 8.85 -31.33 -5.34
N PRO A 173 10.03 -31.20 -5.99
CA PRO A 173 11.21 -30.54 -5.42
C PRO A 173 12.01 -29.64 -6.41
N ALA A 174 13.24 -29.27 -6.02
CA ALA A 174 14.19 -28.38 -6.71
C ALA A 174 14.87 -29.01 -7.95
N HIS A 175 15.61 -28.32 -8.83
CA HIS A 175 16.10 -26.91 -8.82
C HIS A 175 15.87 -26.25 -10.23
N VAL A 176 16.60 -25.31 -10.84
CA VAL A 176 17.94 -24.68 -10.72
C VAL A 176 17.79 -23.14 -10.96
N ALA A 177 18.87 -22.36 -11.02
CA ALA A 177 18.91 -20.90 -11.12
C ALA A 177 18.45 -20.28 -12.46
N GLY A 178 17.89 -19.06 -12.39
CA GLY A 178 17.51 -18.22 -13.54
C GLY A 178 16.51 -17.11 -13.19
N GLU A 179 16.65 -16.47 -12.02
CA GLU A 179 15.52 -15.81 -11.36
C GLU A 179 15.12 -14.42 -11.89
N MET A 180 13.91 -14.36 -12.43
CA MET A 180 13.08 -13.16 -12.47
C MET A 180 12.00 -13.29 -11.36
N PRO A 181 11.99 -12.44 -10.31
CA PRO A 181 11.03 -12.57 -9.22
C PRO A 181 9.57 -12.39 -9.68
N GLY A 182 8.76 -13.44 -9.49
CA GLY A 182 7.31 -13.40 -9.72
C GLY A 182 6.51 -12.82 -8.53
N PRO A 183 5.16 -12.83 -8.58
CA PRO A 183 4.30 -12.28 -7.53
C PRO A 183 4.43 -12.92 -6.13
N GLY A 184 5.17 -14.03 -6.02
CA GLY A 184 5.54 -14.67 -4.75
C GLY A 184 6.83 -14.13 -4.10
N GLY A 185 7.42 -13.04 -4.63
CA GLY A 185 8.67 -12.47 -4.09
C GLY A 185 8.57 -12.00 -2.63
N ASP A 186 9.73 -11.90 -1.98
CA ASP A 186 9.88 -11.41 -0.60
C ASP A 186 9.45 -9.94 -0.48
N LEU A 187 8.87 -9.56 0.67
CA LEU A 187 8.52 -8.18 0.98
C LEU A 187 9.76 -7.27 0.99
N LEU A 188 10.92 -7.82 1.37
CA LEU A 188 12.21 -7.14 1.25
C LEU A 188 12.58 -6.86 -0.21
N THR A 189 12.24 -7.74 -1.15
CA THR A 189 12.47 -7.51 -2.59
C THR A 189 11.61 -6.38 -3.14
N ASP A 190 10.34 -6.28 -2.71
CA ASP A 190 9.47 -5.17 -3.12
C ASP A 190 9.91 -3.85 -2.48
N ALA A 191 10.32 -3.85 -1.21
CA ALA A 191 10.93 -2.68 -0.57
C ALA A 191 12.24 -2.25 -1.26
N ALA A 192 13.13 -3.20 -1.60
CA ALA A 192 14.35 -2.95 -2.36
C ALA A 192 14.05 -2.40 -3.77
N ALA A 193 12.97 -2.84 -4.42
CA ALA A 193 12.53 -2.29 -5.70
C ALA A 193 12.03 -0.83 -5.58
N VAL A 194 11.41 -0.45 -4.46
CA VAL A 194 11.08 0.97 -4.17
C VAL A 194 12.35 1.78 -3.92
N ALA A 195 13.30 1.25 -3.15
CA ALA A 195 14.59 1.88 -2.89
C ALA A 195 15.42 2.06 -4.17
N GLY A 196 15.39 1.07 -5.08
CA GLY A 196 16.03 1.13 -6.40
C GLY A 196 15.62 2.35 -7.22
N ARG A 197 14.32 2.69 -7.22
CA ARG A 197 13.81 3.91 -7.87
C ARG A 197 14.34 5.16 -7.22
N LEU A 198 14.23 5.27 -5.89
CA LEU A 198 14.73 6.43 -5.15
C LEU A 198 16.23 6.64 -5.39
N MET A 199 17.04 5.58 -5.46
CA MET A 199 18.46 5.69 -5.80
C MET A 199 18.69 6.16 -7.25
N ASN A 200 17.91 5.65 -8.21
CA ASN A 200 18.02 6.02 -9.63
C ASN A 200 17.50 7.43 -9.95
N GLU A 201 16.50 7.91 -9.21
CA GLU A 201 15.87 9.24 -9.35
C GLU A 201 16.56 10.32 -8.50
N ALA A 202 17.59 9.97 -7.74
CA ALA A 202 18.33 10.89 -6.89
C ALA A 202 19.18 11.87 -7.71
N ILE A 203 18.89 13.17 -7.57
CA ILE A 203 19.66 14.26 -8.18
C ILE A 203 20.82 14.60 -7.25
N TRP A 204 22.05 14.38 -7.72
CA TRP A 204 23.29 14.54 -6.94
C TRP A 204 23.96 15.90 -7.16
N SER A 205 24.55 16.46 -6.10
CA SER A 205 25.52 17.55 -6.19
C SER A 205 26.50 17.45 -5.01
N GLY A 206 27.78 17.28 -5.30
CA GLY A 206 28.80 17.00 -4.29
C GLY A 206 28.45 15.79 -3.42
N GLY A 207 28.59 15.94 -2.11
CA GLY A 207 28.23 14.92 -1.10
C GLY A 207 26.73 14.81 -0.79
N CYS A 208 25.85 15.51 -1.51
CA CYS A 208 24.42 15.63 -1.22
C CYS A 208 23.56 15.09 -2.38
N CYS A 209 22.34 14.61 -2.06
CA CYS A 209 21.33 14.27 -3.07
C CYS A 209 19.91 14.69 -2.67
N THR A 210 19.07 14.98 -3.65
CA THR A 210 17.67 15.37 -3.47
C THR A 210 16.80 14.83 -4.62
N TRP A 211 15.49 15.06 -4.56
CA TRP A 211 14.52 14.60 -5.56
C TRP A 211 13.58 15.75 -5.95
N MET A 212 13.05 15.72 -7.17
CA MET A 212 11.91 16.56 -7.53
C MET A 212 10.63 16.01 -6.88
N ARG A 213 9.78 16.90 -6.38
CA ARG A 213 8.51 16.57 -5.74
C ARG A 213 7.41 17.48 -6.25
N MET A 214 6.23 16.92 -6.55
CA MET A 214 5.06 17.73 -6.89
C MET A 214 4.57 18.51 -5.66
N THR A 215 4.42 19.83 -5.82
CA THR A 215 3.96 20.76 -4.77
C THR A 215 2.52 21.19 -5.02
N GLY A 216 1.61 20.77 -4.13
CA GLY A 216 0.18 21.09 -4.18
C GLY A 216 -0.17 22.49 -3.66
N GLY A 217 0.38 23.54 -4.28
CA GLY A 217 0.05 24.93 -3.93
C GLY A 217 -1.41 25.28 -4.25
N ARG A 218 -2.09 25.97 -3.33
CA ARG A 218 -3.34 26.69 -3.62
C ARG A 218 -3.03 28.19 -3.57
N ASP A 219 -2.63 28.73 -4.71
CA ASP A 219 -2.51 30.17 -4.92
C ASP A 219 -3.91 30.81 -4.75
N PRO A 220 -4.15 31.69 -3.76
CA PRO A 220 -5.47 32.28 -3.55
C PRO A 220 -5.95 33.15 -4.72
N SER A 221 -5.02 33.65 -5.56
CA SER A 221 -5.32 34.50 -6.71
C SER A 221 -5.71 33.73 -7.98
N LYS A 222 -5.55 32.39 -8.00
CA LYS A 222 -5.73 31.58 -9.22
C LYS A 222 -6.80 30.50 -9.07
N PRO A 223 -7.81 30.42 -9.97
CA PRO A 223 -8.93 29.49 -9.84
C PRO A 223 -8.58 28.02 -10.09
N ARG A 224 -7.40 27.71 -10.64
CA ARG A 224 -6.90 26.33 -10.85
C ARG A 224 -5.73 26.03 -9.91
N ARG A 225 -5.75 24.84 -9.28
CA ARG A 225 -4.56 24.27 -8.59
C ARG A 225 -3.48 24.00 -9.64
N LEU A 226 -2.50 24.90 -9.74
CA LEU A 226 -1.30 24.65 -10.55
C LEU A 226 -0.45 23.56 -9.87
N ARG A 227 -0.19 22.46 -10.58
CA ARG A 227 0.81 21.46 -10.16
C ARG A 227 2.20 22.04 -10.44
N SER A 228 2.86 22.59 -9.42
CA SER A 228 4.27 22.94 -9.49
C SER A 228 5.15 21.76 -9.07
N TYR A 229 6.43 21.81 -9.41
CA TYR A 229 7.46 20.91 -8.90
C TYR A 229 8.56 21.71 -8.22
N ALA A 230 9.11 21.17 -7.14
CA ALA A 230 10.25 21.75 -6.43
C ALA A 230 11.16 20.64 -5.90
N ALA A 231 12.40 20.97 -5.55
CA ALA A 231 13.27 20.05 -4.83
C ALA A 231 12.66 19.66 -3.47
N ALA A 232 12.92 18.44 -3.02
CA ALA A 232 12.53 17.95 -1.70
C ALA A 232 13.19 18.79 -0.59
N GLY A 233 12.46 19.05 0.50
CA GLY A 233 12.95 19.85 1.63
C GLY A 233 13.82 19.05 2.61
N ALA A 234 14.06 19.63 3.79
CA ALA A 234 14.76 18.93 4.88
C ALA A 234 13.89 17.90 5.62
N SER A 235 12.56 18.08 5.67
CA SER A 235 11.68 17.45 6.66
C SER A 235 11.58 15.92 6.59
N LEU A 236 11.23 15.30 7.72
CA LEU A 236 10.92 13.86 7.81
C LEU A 236 9.67 13.50 6.97
N TYR A 237 8.67 14.39 6.91
CA TYR A 237 7.38 14.14 6.28
C TYR A 237 7.46 13.92 4.76
N SER A 238 8.07 14.86 4.03
CA SER A 238 8.14 14.84 2.56
C SER A 238 9.46 15.37 2.00
N GLY A 239 10.45 15.51 2.87
CA GLY A 239 11.82 15.90 2.54
C GLY A 239 12.80 14.74 2.59
N THR A 240 14.06 15.10 2.37
CA THR A 240 15.20 14.20 2.20
C THR A 240 15.57 13.42 3.46
N ALA A 241 15.29 13.92 4.67
CA ALA A 241 15.53 13.16 5.90
C ALA A 241 14.67 11.87 5.98
N GLY A 242 13.41 11.92 5.56
CA GLY A 242 12.54 10.74 5.55
C GLY A 242 12.89 9.72 4.45
N MET A 243 13.37 10.21 3.30
CA MET A 243 13.88 9.36 2.22
C MET A 243 15.18 8.68 2.64
N GLY A 244 16.09 9.42 3.29
CA GLY A 244 17.35 8.89 3.83
C GLY A 244 17.12 7.84 4.91
N LEU A 245 16.23 8.09 5.88
CA LEU A 245 15.85 7.10 6.90
C LEU A 245 15.43 5.77 6.26
N PHE A 246 14.53 5.79 5.26
CA PHE A 246 14.13 4.57 4.57
C PHE A 246 15.31 3.87 3.86
N LEU A 247 16.20 4.63 3.21
CA LEU A 247 17.39 4.09 2.55
C LEU A 247 18.43 3.52 3.53
N ALA A 248 18.51 4.03 4.78
CA ALA A 248 19.32 3.45 5.84
C ALA A 248 18.75 2.10 6.32
N GLU A 249 17.44 1.99 6.52
CA GLU A 249 16.79 0.70 6.87
C GLU A 249 16.99 -0.33 5.73
N ILE A 250 16.90 0.09 4.46
CA ILE A 250 17.21 -0.76 3.31
C ILE A 250 18.66 -1.23 3.34
N HIS A 251 19.62 -0.33 3.63
CA HIS A 251 21.02 -0.73 3.76
C HIS A 251 21.21 -1.74 4.90
N ALA A 252 20.64 -1.49 6.08
CA ALA A 252 20.73 -2.40 7.22
C ALA A 252 20.10 -3.79 6.93
N ALA A 253 19.04 -3.84 6.12
CA ALA A 253 18.35 -5.09 5.75
C ALA A 253 18.97 -5.85 4.55
N THR A 254 19.88 -5.24 3.78
CA THR A 254 20.38 -5.81 2.50
C THR A 254 21.89 -5.69 2.27
N GLY A 255 22.61 -4.90 3.07
CA GLY A 255 24.01 -4.52 2.84
C GLY A 255 24.24 -3.59 1.63
N HIS A 256 23.20 -3.22 0.86
CA HIS A 256 23.37 -2.59 -0.47
C HIS A 256 24.15 -1.27 -0.42
N PRO A 257 25.36 -1.16 -1.02
CA PRO A 257 26.23 0.02 -0.82
C PRO A 257 25.66 1.33 -1.35
N ALA A 258 24.92 1.29 -2.47
CA ALA A 258 24.28 2.50 -3.01
C ALA A 258 23.17 3.03 -2.08
N ALA A 259 22.56 2.16 -1.24
CA ALA A 259 21.54 2.60 -0.28
C ALA A 259 22.18 3.38 0.87
N ARG A 260 23.32 2.91 1.40
CA ARG A 260 24.18 3.67 2.34
C ARG A 260 24.55 5.04 1.76
N ARG A 261 25.16 5.05 0.57
CA ARG A 261 25.57 6.29 -0.11
C ARG A 261 24.40 7.27 -0.26
N THR A 262 23.27 6.82 -0.78
CA THR A 262 22.11 7.68 -1.06
C THR A 262 21.43 8.15 0.23
N SER A 263 21.40 7.32 1.27
CA SER A 263 20.98 7.74 2.62
C SER A 263 21.85 8.88 3.15
N MET A 264 23.18 8.74 3.08
CA MET A 264 24.12 9.78 3.52
C MET A 264 23.92 11.08 2.74
N GLY A 265 23.78 10.99 1.41
CA GLY A 265 23.53 12.15 0.55
C GLY A 265 22.21 12.87 0.85
N ALA A 266 21.17 12.11 1.19
CA ALA A 266 19.86 12.64 1.56
C ALA A 266 19.88 13.33 2.94
N LEU A 267 20.57 12.74 3.92
CA LEU A 267 20.75 13.36 5.24
C LEU A 267 21.61 14.63 5.15
N ARG A 268 22.74 14.60 4.44
CA ARG A 268 23.56 15.80 4.20
C ARG A 268 22.78 16.90 3.48
N HIS A 269 21.96 16.56 2.49
CA HIS A 269 21.04 17.52 1.89
C HIS A 269 20.04 18.08 2.93
N ALA A 270 19.42 17.24 3.76
CA ALA A 270 18.49 17.71 4.79
C ALA A 270 19.15 18.69 5.77
N LEU A 271 20.38 18.39 6.22
CA LEU A 271 21.19 19.26 7.08
C LEU A 271 21.52 20.59 6.38
N SER A 272 21.92 20.57 5.11
CA SER A 272 22.18 21.79 4.33
C SER A 272 20.92 22.66 4.07
N ARG A 273 19.72 22.15 4.38
CA ARG A 273 18.43 22.85 4.17
C ARG A 273 17.69 23.20 5.46
N LEU A 274 18.32 23.08 6.63
CA LEU A 274 17.68 23.32 7.94
C LEU A 274 17.00 24.68 8.10
N GLU A 275 17.58 25.76 7.55
CA GLU A 275 16.98 27.10 7.65
C GLU A 275 15.74 27.29 6.75
N SER A 276 15.48 26.39 5.79
CA SER A 276 14.21 26.37 5.05
C SER A 276 13.01 25.92 5.91
N VAL A 277 13.26 25.40 7.12
CA VAL A 277 12.20 25.06 8.08
C VAL A 277 11.71 26.35 8.76
N PRO A 278 10.44 26.76 8.57
CA PRO A 278 9.93 28.02 9.09
C PRO A 278 9.86 27.99 10.63
N PRO A 279 10.12 29.10 11.34
CA PRO A 279 10.28 29.11 12.80
C PRO A 279 9.18 28.38 13.58
N HIS A 280 7.91 28.60 13.23
CA HIS A 280 6.74 28.01 13.90
C HIS A 280 6.62 26.48 13.78
N ALA A 281 7.44 25.83 12.93
CA ALA A 281 7.44 24.38 12.71
C ALA A 281 8.73 23.69 13.20
N ARG A 282 9.74 24.45 13.67
CA ARG A 282 11.08 23.92 13.97
C ARG A 282 11.08 22.82 15.05
N SER A 283 10.17 22.84 16.01
CA SER A 283 10.00 21.81 17.04
C SER A 283 9.27 20.53 16.58
N GLY A 284 8.69 20.50 15.38
CA GLY A 284 7.88 19.38 14.89
C GLY A 284 8.68 18.12 14.54
N LEU A 285 8.09 16.95 14.76
CA LEU A 285 8.64 15.66 14.34
C LEU A 285 8.51 15.43 12.84
N HIS A 286 7.42 15.85 12.21
CA HIS A 286 7.22 15.55 10.79
C HIS A 286 7.72 16.69 9.89
N CYS A 287 7.49 17.96 10.26
CA CYS A 287 7.94 19.12 9.47
C CYS A 287 9.18 19.85 10.01
N GLY A 288 9.61 19.56 11.25
CA GLY A 288 10.63 20.33 11.96
C GLY A 288 12.01 19.69 12.05
N TRP A 289 12.88 20.35 12.81
CA TRP A 289 14.23 19.90 13.13
C TRP A 289 14.23 18.62 13.95
N SER A 290 13.24 18.39 14.82
CA SER A 290 13.09 17.15 15.60
C SER A 290 12.99 15.91 14.70
N GLY A 291 12.34 16.04 13.54
CA GLY A 291 12.29 14.98 12.52
C GLY A 291 13.62 14.70 11.85
N VAL A 292 14.37 15.76 11.54
CA VAL A 292 15.73 15.63 10.97
C VAL A 292 16.68 15.05 12.02
N ALA A 293 16.52 15.39 13.30
CA ALA A 293 17.27 14.82 14.41
C ALA A 293 16.97 13.33 14.60
N LEU A 294 15.69 12.91 14.58
CA LEU A 294 15.33 11.48 14.68
C LEU A 294 15.84 10.68 13.48
N ALA A 295 15.78 11.25 12.27
CA ALA A 295 16.35 10.62 11.07
C ALA A 295 17.89 10.53 11.13
N ALA A 296 18.56 11.59 11.57
CA ALA A 296 20.01 11.61 11.74
C ALA A 296 20.47 10.59 12.80
N LEU A 297 19.78 10.53 13.95
CA LEU A 297 20.01 9.52 14.99
C LEU A 297 19.87 8.10 14.41
N ARG A 298 18.77 7.83 13.70
CA ARG A 298 18.53 6.51 13.10
C ARG A 298 19.60 6.14 12.06
N CYS A 299 20.00 7.09 11.23
CA CYS A 299 21.06 6.87 10.24
C CYS A 299 22.44 6.73 10.88
N GLY A 300 22.76 7.47 11.93
CA GLY A 300 24.01 7.32 12.68
C GLY A 300 24.13 5.93 13.31
N VAL A 301 23.05 5.46 13.96
CA VAL A 301 22.97 4.12 14.56
C VAL A 301 23.05 2.99 13.52
N LEU A 302 22.40 3.13 12.35
CA LEU A 302 22.35 2.08 11.32
C LEU A 302 23.54 2.06 10.36
N LEU A 303 24.13 3.22 10.06
CA LEU A 303 25.25 3.33 9.12
C LEU A 303 26.61 3.41 9.85
N GLU A 304 26.60 3.58 11.17
CA GLU A 304 27.77 3.78 12.03
C GLU A 304 28.53 5.08 11.69
N GLU A 305 27.75 6.14 11.42
CA GLU A 305 28.22 7.46 10.97
C GLU A 305 28.10 8.52 12.08
N GLN A 306 29.24 8.87 12.68
CA GLN A 306 29.35 9.84 13.78
C GLN A 306 28.82 11.24 13.41
N GLU A 307 29.00 11.66 12.15
CA GLU A 307 28.46 12.93 11.60
C GLU A 307 26.95 13.09 11.92
N PHE A 308 26.18 12.01 11.80
CA PHE A 308 24.73 12.06 12.01
C PHE A 308 24.35 11.92 13.49
N MET A 309 25.19 11.30 14.32
CA MET A 309 25.01 11.29 15.78
C MET A 309 25.20 12.70 16.36
N GLU A 310 26.23 13.42 15.91
CA GLU A 310 26.50 14.80 16.31
C GLU A 310 25.44 15.77 15.79
N ALA A 311 25.02 15.60 14.52
CA ALA A 311 23.92 16.37 13.95
C ALA A 311 22.59 16.13 14.70
N ALA A 312 22.29 14.89 15.11
CA ALA A 312 21.12 14.59 15.93
C ALA A 312 21.19 15.28 17.30
N ALA A 313 22.33 15.20 17.99
CA ALA A 313 22.54 15.87 19.28
C ALA A 313 22.40 17.40 19.19
N GLN A 314 22.97 18.03 18.16
CA GLN A 314 22.84 19.47 17.96
C GLN A 314 21.39 19.87 17.60
N LEU A 315 20.72 19.10 16.73
CA LEU A 315 19.37 19.41 16.28
C LEU A 315 18.30 19.19 17.34
N THR A 316 18.43 18.13 18.16
CA THR A 316 17.52 17.90 19.29
C THR A 316 17.58 19.07 20.28
N ARG A 317 18.78 19.53 20.66
CA ARG A 317 18.93 20.72 21.54
C ARG A 317 18.37 21.99 20.90
N LYS A 318 18.63 22.23 19.60
CA LYS A 318 18.02 23.34 18.83
C LYS A 318 16.49 23.25 18.76
N ALA A 319 15.93 22.05 18.64
CA ALA A 319 14.49 21.82 18.56
C ALA A 319 13.78 21.99 19.91
N LEU A 320 14.41 21.58 21.01
CA LEU A 320 13.94 21.86 22.38
C LEU A 320 13.94 23.37 22.68
N ALA A 321 15.01 24.08 22.29
CA ALA A 321 15.05 25.54 22.38
C ALA A 321 13.93 26.20 21.55
N ALA A 322 13.71 25.76 20.31
CA ALA A 322 12.61 26.25 19.46
C ALA A 322 11.21 25.91 20.01
N ALA A 323 11.06 24.78 20.71
CA ALA A 323 9.80 24.38 21.33
C ALA A 323 9.34 25.34 22.44
N SER A 324 10.25 26.12 23.05
CA SER A 324 9.92 27.11 24.09
C SER A 324 9.01 28.25 23.61
N VAL A 325 8.98 28.51 22.29
CA VAL A 325 8.24 29.59 21.63
C VAL A 325 7.24 29.10 20.57
N ALA A 326 7.07 27.79 20.42
CA ALA A 326 6.25 27.21 19.35
C ALA A 326 4.74 27.21 19.72
N PRO A 327 3.86 27.82 18.89
CA PRO A 327 2.43 27.91 19.18
C PRO A 327 1.61 26.68 18.73
N ALA A 328 2.25 25.65 18.17
CA ALA A 328 1.59 24.49 17.57
C ALA A 328 1.45 23.29 18.53
N GLN A 329 0.48 22.42 18.29
CA GLN A 329 0.26 21.17 19.05
C GLN A 329 0.51 19.93 18.16
N GLY A 330 0.53 18.75 18.78
CA GLY A 330 0.75 17.46 18.08
C GLY A 330 2.16 17.27 17.50
N LEU A 331 2.40 16.09 16.92
CA LEU A 331 3.73 15.67 16.44
C LEU A 331 4.18 16.40 15.16
N PHE A 332 3.27 16.94 14.35
CA PHE A 332 3.56 17.44 13.00
C PHE A 332 4.46 18.68 13.01
N SER A 333 4.10 19.67 13.84
CA SER A 333 4.80 20.96 13.98
C SER A 333 4.99 21.43 15.43
N GLY A 334 4.35 20.78 16.42
CA GLY A 334 4.37 21.21 17.83
C GLY A 334 5.51 20.63 18.69
N PRO A 335 5.69 21.15 19.92
CA PRO A 335 6.69 20.68 20.90
C PRO A 335 6.69 19.18 21.21
N ALA A 336 5.57 18.49 21.03
CA ALA A 336 5.47 17.04 21.19
C ALA A 336 6.50 16.27 20.36
N GLY A 337 6.87 16.79 19.18
CA GLY A 337 7.93 16.22 18.35
C GLY A 337 9.34 16.38 18.93
N ALA A 338 9.62 17.50 19.58
CA ALA A 338 10.91 17.75 20.25
C ALA A 338 11.08 16.84 21.48
N ILE A 339 10.00 16.58 22.23
CA ILE A 339 9.99 15.60 23.34
C ILE A 339 10.35 14.20 22.83
N VAL A 340 9.73 13.74 21.73
CA VAL A 340 10.01 12.41 21.13
C VAL A 340 11.47 12.30 20.66
N ALA A 341 12.01 13.32 19.99
CA ALA A 341 13.40 13.34 19.53
C ALA A 341 14.41 13.40 20.69
N ALA A 342 14.10 14.13 21.77
CA ALA A 342 14.91 14.19 22.97
C ALA A 342 15.00 12.84 23.69
N ILE A 343 13.87 12.16 23.84
CA ILE A 343 13.82 10.83 24.47
C ILE A 343 14.55 9.81 23.58
N ALA A 344 14.39 9.85 22.25
CA ALA A 344 15.07 8.92 21.35
C ALA A 344 16.60 9.05 21.42
N LEU A 345 17.11 10.28 21.54
CA LEU A 345 18.53 10.55 21.73
C LEU A 345 19.03 10.17 23.13
N TRP A 346 18.21 10.36 24.17
CA TRP A 346 18.51 9.93 25.54
C TRP A 346 18.68 8.40 25.66
N GLU A 347 17.88 7.61 24.93
CA GLU A 347 18.01 6.14 24.87
C GLU A 347 19.38 5.65 24.33
N VAL A 348 20.17 6.51 23.69
CA VAL A 348 21.55 6.21 23.25
C VAL A 348 22.61 6.89 24.13
N SER A 349 22.35 8.12 24.58
CA SER A 349 23.35 8.98 25.22
C SER A 349 23.32 8.98 26.76
N GLY A 350 22.17 8.66 27.38
CA GLY A 350 21.94 8.85 28.81
C GLY A 350 21.89 10.31 29.28
N ASP A 351 22.05 11.28 28.37
CA ASP A 351 22.20 12.72 28.65
C ASP A 351 20.94 13.30 29.35
N ALA A 352 21.07 13.59 30.64
CA ALA A 352 19.97 14.03 31.49
C ALA A 352 19.38 15.40 31.09
N ASP A 353 20.18 16.27 30.44
CA ASP A 353 19.72 17.59 29.98
C ASP A 353 18.65 17.46 28.88
N LEU A 354 18.65 16.35 28.13
CA LEU A 354 17.60 16.04 27.15
C LEU A 354 16.25 15.79 27.83
N VAL A 355 16.24 15.14 28.99
CA VAL A 355 15.03 14.82 29.75
C VAL A 355 14.48 16.06 30.44
N GLU A 356 15.34 16.92 31.01
CA GLU A 356 14.90 18.19 31.59
C GLU A 356 14.48 19.20 30.51
N GLY A 357 15.18 19.28 29.38
CA GLY A 357 14.72 20.06 28.22
C GLY A 357 13.36 19.59 27.69
N ALA A 358 13.10 18.28 27.66
CA ALA A 358 11.78 17.73 27.32
C ALA A 358 10.69 18.07 28.36
N ARG A 359 11.05 18.15 29.65
CA ARG A 359 10.14 18.64 30.72
C ARG A 359 9.82 20.12 30.57
N GLN A 360 10.78 20.96 30.17
CA GLN A 360 10.53 22.37 29.87
C GLN A 360 9.62 22.55 28.64
N ALA A 361 9.82 21.75 27.59
CA ALA A 361 8.91 21.70 26.43
C ALA A 361 7.48 21.25 26.82
N GLN A 362 7.35 20.30 27.76
CA GLN A 362 6.06 19.88 28.31
C GLN A 362 5.35 20.99 29.09
N GLN A 363 6.06 21.72 29.95
CA GLN A 363 5.47 22.83 30.72
C GLN A 363 4.88 23.89 29.80
N ARG A 364 5.55 24.17 28.67
CA ARG A 364 5.06 25.09 27.63
C ARG A 364 3.77 24.59 26.97
N LEU A 365 3.69 23.31 26.58
CA LEU A 365 2.44 22.71 26.07
C LEU A 365 1.27 22.95 27.03
N SER A 366 1.45 22.64 28.32
CA SER A 366 0.44 22.86 29.35
C SER A 366 0.03 24.34 29.49
N SER A 367 0.99 25.28 29.44
CA SER A 367 0.69 26.72 29.50
C SER A 367 -0.15 27.21 28.30
N THR A 368 0.09 26.68 27.10
CA THR A 368 -0.67 27.06 25.90
C THR A 368 -2.07 26.46 25.86
N ALA A 369 -2.33 25.37 26.57
CA ALA A 369 -3.64 24.72 26.59
C ALA A 369 -4.73 25.57 27.29
N GLY A 370 -4.36 26.31 28.34
CA GLY A 370 -5.29 27.22 29.03
C GLY A 370 -5.60 28.51 28.25
N ALA A 371 -4.71 28.95 27.36
CA ALA A 371 -4.78 30.24 26.68
C ALA A 371 -5.54 30.22 25.34
N GLY A 372 -6.81 29.76 25.36
CA GLY A 372 -7.76 30.02 24.27
C GLY A 372 -7.47 29.34 22.94
N ALA A 373 -7.54 28.00 22.91
CA ALA A 373 -7.25 27.14 21.74
C ALA A 373 -8.10 27.37 20.45
N SER A 374 -8.99 28.38 20.41
CA SER A 374 -9.90 28.66 19.30
C SER A 374 -9.29 29.45 18.14
N ARG A 375 -8.24 30.26 18.38
CA ARG A 375 -7.64 31.15 17.36
C ARG A 375 -6.45 30.54 16.62
N VAL A 376 -5.50 29.95 17.34
CA VAL A 376 -4.20 29.51 16.78
C VAL A 376 -4.33 28.39 15.75
N SER A 377 -5.24 27.43 15.98
CA SER A 377 -5.48 26.26 15.10
C SER A 377 -5.79 26.61 13.64
N ARG A 378 -6.30 27.82 13.36
CA ARG A 378 -6.70 28.25 12.00
C ARG A 378 -5.52 28.60 11.09
N VAL A 379 -4.36 28.99 11.65
CA VAL A 379 -3.27 29.64 10.90
C VAL A 379 -2.42 28.65 10.10
N VAL A 380 -2.28 27.40 10.55
CA VAL A 380 -1.38 26.38 9.96
C VAL A 380 -2.18 25.29 9.24
N THR A 381 -3.17 25.65 8.42
CA THR A 381 -3.96 24.68 7.65
C THR A 381 -3.28 24.32 6.32
N SER A 382 -3.11 23.02 6.05
CA SER A 382 -2.71 22.54 4.73
C SER A 382 -3.93 22.60 3.79
N PRO A 383 -3.84 23.08 2.52
CA PRO A 383 -5.00 23.39 1.66
C PRO A 383 -5.94 22.21 1.30
N GLY A 384 -6.81 21.86 2.25
CA GLY A 384 -7.81 20.78 2.14
C GLY A 384 -8.05 19.98 3.43
N CYS A 385 -7.30 20.22 4.51
CA CYS A 385 -7.47 19.49 5.78
C CYS A 385 -8.25 20.34 6.83
N PRO A 386 -9.25 19.76 7.53
CA PRO A 386 -9.99 20.44 8.61
C PRO A 386 -9.10 20.71 9.85
N PRO A 387 -9.56 21.53 10.83
CA PRO A 387 -8.79 21.89 12.02
C PRO A 387 -8.70 20.74 13.06
N GLN A 388 -7.88 19.74 12.74
CA GLN A 388 -7.62 18.48 13.45
C GLN A 388 -7.38 18.59 14.98
N ARG A 389 -8.44 18.73 15.80
CA ARG A 389 -8.27 18.88 17.27
C ARG A 389 -7.89 17.59 17.99
N MET A 390 -8.27 16.43 17.47
CA MET A 390 -8.05 15.12 18.11
C MET A 390 -6.92 14.28 17.49
N GLY A 391 -6.26 14.74 16.43
CA GLY A 391 -5.31 13.89 15.68
C GLY A 391 -3.92 13.72 16.29
N MET A 392 -3.23 12.62 15.96
CA MET A 392 -1.80 12.40 16.24
C MET A 392 -0.91 13.47 15.60
N ALA A 393 -1.29 13.95 14.41
CA ALA A 393 -0.51 14.95 13.69
C ALA A 393 -0.54 16.31 14.40
N ARG A 394 -1.71 16.86 14.74
CA ARG A 394 -1.86 18.28 15.14
C ARG A 394 -2.71 18.53 16.37
N GLY A 395 -3.20 17.46 17.01
CA GLY A 395 -4.19 17.51 18.08
C GLY A 395 -3.77 16.77 19.35
N ALA A 396 -4.75 16.55 20.21
CA ALA A 396 -4.56 16.10 21.58
C ALA A 396 -3.92 14.71 21.70
N MET A 397 -4.22 13.77 20.79
CA MET A 397 -3.63 12.42 20.81
C MET A 397 -2.10 12.43 20.63
N GLY A 398 -1.58 13.30 19.75
CA GLY A 398 -0.13 13.44 19.54
C GLY A 398 0.58 14.10 20.73
N THR A 399 -0.11 15.00 21.43
CA THR A 399 0.36 15.58 22.70
C THR A 399 0.37 14.53 23.81
N GLY A 400 -0.74 13.82 24.02
CA GLY A 400 -0.86 12.75 25.03
C GLY A 400 0.16 11.63 24.83
N TYR A 401 0.39 11.22 23.58
CA TYR A 401 1.46 10.28 23.21
C TYR A 401 2.85 10.74 23.68
N ALA A 402 3.24 11.99 23.41
CA ALA A 402 4.54 12.52 23.86
C ALA A 402 4.65 12.65 25.39
N LEU A 403 3.53 12.93 26.08
CA LEU A 403 3.46 12.93 27.54
C LEU A 403 3.62 11.53 28.14
N LEU A 404 3.12 10.47 27.48
CA LEU A 404 3.36 9.08 27.88
C LEU A 404 4.85 8.70 27.75
N GLU A 405 5.51 9.07 26.65
CA GLU A 405 6.95 8.80 26.50
C GLU A 405 7.77 9.52 27.59
N LEU A 406 7.43 10.77 27.91
CA LEU A 406 8.11 11.51 28.98
C LEU A 406 7.79 10.94 30.38
N PHE A 407 6.59 10.40 30.58
CA PHE A 407 6.26 9.62 31.78
C PHE A 407 7.12 8.34 31.86
N ARG A 408 7.27 7.59 30.76
CA ARG A 408 8.03 6.34 30.68
C ARG A 408 9.47 6.48 31.18
N VAL A 409 10.12 7.62 30.94
CA VAL A 409 11.50 7.88 31.35
C VAL A 409 11.65 8.64 32.69
N THR A 410 10.60 9.30 33.19
CA THR A 410 10.66 10.10 34.44
C THR A 410 9.84 9.55 35.61
N GLY A 411 8.97 8.57 35.39
CA GLY A 411 8.06 8.03 36.41
C GLY A 411 7.02 9.02 36.97
N SER A 412 6.96 10.24 36.43
CA SER A 412 6.15 11.32 37.00
C SER A 412 4.65 11.09 36.81
N ARG A 413 3.93 10.67 37.86
CA ARG A 413 2.48 10.44 37.82
C ARG A 413 1.67 11.65 37.32
N ARG A 414 2.19 12.88 37.48
CA ARG A 414 1.58 14.09 36.89
C ARG A 414 1.57 14.07 35.36
N LEU A 415 2.60 13.52 34.73
CA LEU A 415 2.66 13.34 33.27
C LEU A 415 1.71 12.24 32.80
N ALA A 416 1.59 11.12 33.53
CA ALA A 416 0.61 10.09 33.23
C ALA A 416 -0.83 10.64 33.29
N ALA A 417 -1.16 11.45 34.31
CA ALA A 417 -2.45 12.11 34.42
C ALA A 417 -2.70 13.13 33.30
N ALA A 418 -1.72 13.99 32.98
CA ALA A 418 -1.83 14.96 31.88
C ALA A 418 -1.91 14.27 30.50
N ALA A 419 -1.23 13.13 30.33
CA ALA A 419 -1.37 12.27 29.16
C ALA A 419 -2.80 11.71 29.07
N GLY A 420 -3.32 11.13 30.16
CA GLY A 420 -4.69 10.63 30.24
C GLY A 420 -5.73 11.69 29.87
N GLN A 421 -5.62 12.90 30.42
CA GLN A 421 -6.47 14.04 30.07
C GLN A 421 -6.36 14.46 28.59
N SER A 422 -5.15 14.41 28.01
CA SER A 422 -4.91 14.73 26.59
C SER A 422 -5.40 13.64 25.64
N LEU A 423 -5.42 12.39 26.09
CA LEU A 423 -5.97 11.24 25.37
C LEU A 423 -7.51 11.17 25.53
N GLY A 424 -8.03 11.63 26.67
CA GLY A 424 -9.44 11.83 26.98
C GLY A 424 -10.13 10.61 27.61
N ASP A 425 -10.79 10.81 28.76
CA ASP A 425 -11.74 9.84 29.34
C ASP A 425 -13.04 9.73 28.52
N ARG A 426 -13.32 10.74 27.68
CA ARG A 426 -14.43 10.77 26.71
C ARG A 426 -13.99 11.49 25.42
N PRO A 427 -13.81 10.79 24.29
CA PRO A 427 -13.82 11.44 22.98
C PRO A 427 -15.23 12.02 22.68
N PRO A 428 -15.42 12.86 21.64
CA PRO A 428 -16.77 13.21 21.19
C PRO A 428 -17.57 11.94 20.87
N PRO A 429 -18.89 11.89 21.14
CA PRO A 429 -19.68 10.69 20.92
C PRO A 429 -19.63 10.29 19.43
N PHE A 430 -19.29 9.03 19.18
CA PHE A 430 -19.41 8.39 17.86
C PHE A 430 -20.87 8.43 17.43
N GLU A 431 -21.16 9.05 16.28
CA GLU A 431 -22.53 9.21 15.75
C GLU A 431 -22.94 7.91 15.03
N PRO A 432 -23.81 7.04 15.62
CA PRO A 432 -24.02 5.69 15.09
C PRO A 432 -24.74 5.70 13.73
N GLU A 433 -25.60 6.69 13.51
CA GLU A 433 -26.35 6.92 12.28
C GLU A 433 -25.47 7.44 11.12
N ALA A 434 -24.25 7.89 11.42
CA ALA A 434 -23.29 8.43 10.45
C ALA A 434 -22.02 7.58 10.28
N GLU A 435 -21.81 6.59 11.15
CA GLU A 435 -20.58 5.78 11.31
C GLU A 435 -19.30 6.62 11.49
N SER A 436 -19.44 7.88 11.96
CA SER A 436 -18.38 8.89 11.87
C SER A 436 -18.07 9.55 13.21
N TRP A 437 -16.86 10.12 13.29
CA TRP A 437 -16.38 10.90 14.43
C TRP A 437 -16.43 12.40 14.09
N PRO A 438 -17.32 13.20 14.70
CA PRO A 438 -17.41 14.63 14.42
C PRO A 438 -16.19 15.39 14.97
N ASP A 439 -15.47 16.10 14.09
CA ASP A 439 -14.35 16.98 14.47
C ASP A 439 -14.90 18.19 15.26
N ALA A 440 -14.81 18.10 16.59
CA ALA A 440 -15.62 18.90 17.51
C ALA A 440 -15.46 20.40 17.26
N GLY A 441 -16.58 21.07 16.94
CA GLY A 441 -16.64 22.53 16.74
C GLY A 441 -16.54 23.01 15.28
N LEU A 442 -16.93 22.20 14.29
CA LEU A 442 -17.43 22.69 13.00
C LEU A 442 -18.96 22.63 12.97
N GLY A 443 -19.62 23.78 12.96
CA GLY A 443 -21.08 23.86 12.79
C GLY A 443 -21.53 23.39 11.40
N GLN A 444 -22.63 22.65 11.35
CA GLN A 444 -23.38 22.17 10.18
C GLN A 444 -22.59 22.12 8.85
N THR A 445 -21.83 21.04 8.65
CA THR A 445 -21.13 20.80 7.39
C THR A 445 -22.10 20.53 6.24
N THR A 446 -21.97 21.29 5.15
CA THR A 446 -22.88 21.22 4.00
C THR A 446 -22.73 19.89 3.24
N ARG A 447 -23.75 19.54 2.44
CA ARG A 447 -23.83 18.27 1.71
C ARG A 447 -22.65 18.00 0.75
N ALA A 448 -21.87 19.04 0.40
CA ALA A 448 -20.66 18.94 -0.41
C ALA A 448 -19.42 18.46 0.36
N SER A 449 -19.20 18.91 1.62
CA SER A 449 -18.04 18.48 2.41
C SER A 449 -18.17 17.02 2.89
N ARG A 450 -19.40 16.51 3.06
CA ARG A 450 -19.66 15.08 3.35
C ARG A 450 -19.19 14.10 2.25
N ARG A 451 -18.90 14.57 1.03
CA ARG A 451 -18.29 13.73 -0.04
C ARG A 451 -16.76 13.63 0.05
N ILE A 452 -16.11 14.41 0.93
CA ILE A 452 -14.64 14.47 1.05
C ILE A 452 -14.14 13.69 2.28
N SER A 453 -14.99 13.44 3.28
CA SER A 453 -14.57 12.94 4.59
C SER A 453 -14.28 11.42 4.66
N ARG A 454 -15.00 10.58 3.89
CA ARG A 454 -14.94 9.10 3.99
C ARG A 454 -13.57 8.45 3.78
N GLY A 455 -12.61 9.15 3.16
CA GLY A 455 -11.21 8.69 3.09
C GLY A 455 -10.35 9.10 4.29
N GLY A 456 -10.71 10.19 4.99
CA GLY A 456 -9.98 10.72 6.13
C GLY A 456 -10.41 10.15 7.48
N GLU A 457 -11.62 9.60 7.59
CA GLU A 457 -12.20 9.07 8.84
C GLU A 457 -11.37 7.95 9.48
N GLY A 458 -10.65 7.14 8.69
CA GLY A 458 -9.70 6.13 9.18
C GLY A 458 -8.24 6.59 9.35
N ALA A 459 -7.88 7.79 8.86
CA ALA A 459 -6.49 8.19 8.64
C ALA A 459 -5.63 8.30 9.91
N TRP A 460 -4.31 8.13 9.76
CA TRP A 460 -3.35 8.35 10.85
C TRP A 460 -3.38 9.78 11.38
N CYS A 461 -3.44 10.79 10.49
CA CYS A 461 -3.20 12.18 10.91
C CYS A 461 -4.28 12.74 11.85
N ALA A 462 -5.56 12.38 11.65
CA ALA A 462 -6.69 12.85 12.44
C ALA A 462 -7.97 11.98 12.38
N GLY A 463 -7.88 10.76 11.84
CA GLY A 463 -8.96 9.79 11.86
C GLY A 463 -8.79 8.78 12.99
N ALA A 464 -9.60 7.73 12.96
CA ALA A 464 -9.60 6.65 13.95
C ALA A 464 -8.23 5.98 14.16
N GLY A 465 -7.34 5.96 13.15
CA GLY A 465 -5.96 5.50 13.29
C GLY A 465 -5.14 6.25 14.35
N SER A 466 -5.43 7.55 14.58
CA SER A 466 -4.85 8.31 15.71
C SER A 466 -5.23 7.70 17.07
N ILE A 467 -6.49 7.31 17.22
CA ILE A 467 -7.03 6.75 18.46
C ILE A 467 -6.40 5.38 18.69
N VAL A 468 -6.46 4.49 17.71
CA VAL A 468 -5.92 3.11 17.82
C VAL A 468 -4.44 3.11 18.26
N LEU A 469 -3.58 3.91 17.60
CA LEU A 469 -2.15 3.93 17.93
C LEU A 469 -1.85 4.58 19.29
N SER A 470 -2.57 5.64 19.68
CA SER A 470 -2.38 6.27 20.99
C SER A 470 -2.83 5.34 22.13
N ARG A 471 -3.94 4.60 21.96
CA ARG A 471 -4.45 3.62 22.92
C ARG A 471 -3.54 2.39 23.05
N ILE A 472 -2.94 1.92 21.95
CA ILE A 472 -1.87 0.90 21.97
C ILE A 472 -0.75 1.33 22.91
N ARG A 473 -0.19 2.53 22.71
CA ARG A 473 0.97 2.98 23.52
C ARG A 473 0.59 3.32 24.96
N ALA A 474 -0.63 3.81 25.20
CA ALA A 474 -1.14 3.97 26.56
C ALA A 474 -1.14 2.64 27.32
N ARG A 475 -1.66 1.56 26.72
CA ARG A 475 -1.61 0.21 27.29
C ARG A 475 -0.17 -0.30 27.47
N GLU A 476 0.74 -0.07 26.52
CA GLU A 476 2.15 -0.48 26.66
C GLU A 476 2.86 0.20 27.84
N ILE A 477 2.70 1.52 27.98
CA ILE A 477 3.43 2.32 28.97
C ILE A 477 2.78 2.25 30.35
N LEU A 478 1.45 2.37 30.44
CA LEU A 478 0.71 2.36 31.71
C LEU A 478 0.44 0.94 32.22
N ARG A 479 0.58 -0.09 31.36
CA ARG A 479 0.30 -1.52 31.62
C ARG A 479 -1.15 -1.82 32.04
N ASP A 480 -2.05 -0.88 31.76
CA ASP A 480 -3.46 -0.93 32.10
C ASP A 480 -4.28 -1.44 30.89
N PRO A 481 -5.07 -2.53 31.04
CA PRO A 481 -5.92 -3.04 29.96
C PRO A 481 -7.13 -2.16 29.63
N ALA A 482 -7.55 -1.24 30.53
CA ALA A 482 -8.73 -0.38 30.32
C ALA A 482 -8.63 0.52 29.08
N TRP A 483 -7.39 0.80 28.62
CA TRP A 483 -7.13 1.52 27.37
C TRP A 483 -7.62 0.80 26.10
N VAL A 484 -7.97 -0.50 26.18
CA VAL A 484 -8.69 -1.24 25.14
C VAL A 484 -10.20 -1.17 25.40
N GLY A 485 -10.70 0.04 25.60
CA GLY A 485 -12.12 0.32 25.87
C GLY A 485 -12.99 0.36 24.61
N ARG A 486 -14.30 0.61 24.80
CA ARG A 486 -15.31 0.71 23.73
C ARG A 486 -14.91 1.68 22.60
N GLU A 487 -14.29 2.81 22.95
CA GLU A 487 -13.72 3.77 22.01
C GLU A 487 -12.72 3.10 21.05
N MET A 488 -11.75 2.35 21.57
CA MET A 488 -10.70 1.75 20.76
C MET A 488 -11.27 0.70 19.80
N LEU A 489 -12.27 -0.07 20.24
CA LEU A 489 -12.97 -1.04 19.40
C LEU A 489 -13.81 -0.37 18.30
N SER A 490 -14.45 0.76 18.60
CA SER A 490 -15.14 1.60 17.60
C SER A 490 -14.15 2.18 16.58
N ALA A 491 -13.03 2.74 17.05
CA ALA A 491 -11.98 3.27 16.18
C ALA A 491 -11.35 2.19 15.30
N LEU A 492 -11.13 0.98 15.83
CA LEU A 492 -10.73 -0.18 15.03
C LEU A 492 -11.78 -0.48 13.94
N SER A 493 -13.07 -0.54 14.28
CA SER A 493 -14.14 -0.74 13.28
C SER A 493 -14.08 0.28 12.13
N THR A 494 -13.90 1.57 12.44
CA THR A 494 -13.72 2.63 11.43
C THR A 494 -12.47 2.41 10.56
N VAL A 495 -11.34 1.98 11.15
CA VAL A 495 -10.12 1.61 10.39
C VAL A 495 -10.37 0.42 9.47
N GLY A 496 -11.14 -0.58 9.93
CA GLY A 496 -11.53 -1.75 9.13
C GLY A 496 -12.41 -1.38 7.93
N ALA A 497 -13.45 -0.56 8.15
CA ALA A 497 -14.32 -0.06 7.11
C ALA A 497 -13.54 0.79 6.06
N ALA A 498 -12.67 1.68 6.52
CA ALA A 498 -11.80 2.49 5.66
C ALA A 498 -10.84 1.61 4.82
N ALA A 499 -10.30 0.53 5.41
CA ALA A 499 -9.45 -0.42 4.70
C ALA A 499 -10.20 -1.20 3.62
N VAL A 500 -11.39 -1.73 3.91
CA VAL A 500 -12.24 -2.42 2.92
C VAL A 500 -12.62 -1.47 1.77
N HIS A 501 -12.99 -0.23 2.07
CA HIS A 501 -13.26 0.80 1.05
C HIS A 501 -12.02 1.09 0.19
N ALA A 502 -10.83 1.20 0.79
CA ALA A 502 -9.59 1.44 0.05
C ALA A 502 -9.14 0.23 -0.81
N LEU A 503 -9.46 -0.99 -0.41
CA LEU A 503 -9.26 -2.19 -1.23
C LEU A 503 -10.16 -2.17 -2.48
N GLN A 504 -11.43 -1.76 -2.32
CA GLN A 504 -12.40 -1.66 -3.42
C GLN A 504 -12.16 -0.46 -4.35
N ALA A 505 -11.53 0.60 -3.87
CA ALA A 505 -11.25 1.81 -4.64
C ALA A 505 -10.36 1.52 -5.89
N PRO A 506 -10.67 2.09 -7.07
CA PRO A 506 -9.86 1.91 -8.29
C PRO A 506 -8.45 2.49 -8.21
N ALA A 507 -8.30 3.66 -7.58
CA ALA A 507 -7.03 4.37 -7.42
C ALA A 507 -6.96 5.04 -6.03
N PRO A 508 -6.77 4.25 -4.95
CA PRO A 508 -6.70 4.78 -3.59
C PRO A 508 -5.37 5.48 -3.31
N ASP A 509 -5.38 6.41 -2.37
CA ASP A 509 -4.15 7.07 -1.91
C ASP A 509 -3.28 6.07 -1.11
N ALA A 510 -2.01 5.95 -1.48
CA ALA A 510 -1.05 4.98 -0.93
C ALA A 510 -0.17 5.55 0.19
N SER A 511 -0.46 6.75 0.70
CA SER A 511 0.33 7.40 1.75
C SER A 511 0.27 6.69 3.12
N LEU A 512 1.30 6.92 3.94
CA LEU A 512 1.25 6.57 5.36
C LEU A 512 0.38 7.55 6.17
N CYS A 513 0.29 8.81 5.73
CA CYS A 513 -0.43 9.86 6.45
C CYS A 513 -1.96 9.67 6.46
N HIS A 514 -2.55 9.27 5.33
CA HIS A 514 -4.00 9.15 5.14
C HIS A 514 -4.41 8.13 4.06
N GLY A 515 -3.49 7.28 3.63
CA GLY A 515 -3.72 6.25 2.61
C GLY A 515 -3.79 4.84 3.19
N PHE A 516 -3.98 3.86 2.31
CA PHE A 516 -4.12 2.45 2.73
C PHE A 516 -2.83 1.84 3.30
N ALA A 517 -1.66 2.40 2.98
CA ALA A 517 -0.41 2.05 3.65
C ALA A 517 -0.43 2.47 5.13
N GLY A 518 -0.98 3.65 5.44
CA GLY A 518 -1.21 4.08 6.82
C GLY A 518 -2.19 3.16 7.57
N LEU A 519 -3.29 2.78 6.92
CA LEU A 519 -4.26 1.81 7.48
C LEU A 519 -3.61 0.44 7.74
N ALA A 520 -2.76 -0.04 6.83
CA ALA A 520 -2.01 -1.29 6.99
C ALA A 520 -1.05 -1.25 8.18
N ASP A 521 -0.36 -0.12 8.42
CA ASP A 521 0.53 0.02 9.58
C ASP A 521 -0.25 0.07 10.91
N VAL A 522 -1.42 0.71 10.93
CA VAL A 522 -2.32 0.70 12.09
C VAL A 522 -2.81 -0.73 12.41
N VAL A 523 -3.21 -1.50 11.40
CA VAL A 523 -3.63 -2.90 11.57
C VAL A 523 -2.45 -3.79 11.99
N LEU A 524 -1.25 -3.55 11.46
CA LEU A 524 -0.02 -4.25 11.88
C LEU A 524 0.27 -4.01 13.37
N GLU A 525 0.24 -2.76 13.84
CA GLU A 525 0.50 -2.43 15.25
C GLU A 525 -0.58 -2.96 16.20
N ALA A 526 -1.86 -2.90 15.81
CA ALA A 526 -2.95 -3.48 16.60
C ALA A 526 -2.88 -5.02 16.67
N ARG A 527 -2.42 -5.69 15.60
CA ARG A 527 -2.11 -7.12 15.59
C ARG A 527 -0.96 -7.45 16.55
N ARG A 528 0.14 -6.69 16.52
CA ARG A 528 1.30 -6.87 17.41
C ARG A 528 0.96 -6.71 18.89
N SER A 529 -0.02 -5.86 19.20
CA SER A 529 -0.50 -5.62 20.57
C SER A 529 -1.45 -6.70 21.09
N CYS A 530 -1.71 -7.75 20.30
CA CYS A 530 -2.67 -8.83 20.56
C CYS A 530 -4.09 -8.30 20.86
N ILE A 531 -4.57 -7.34 20.05
CA ILE A 531 -5.91 -6.73 20.19
C ILE A 531 -6.89 -7.24 19.13
N LEU A 532 -6.38 -7.78 18.01
CA LEU A 532 -7.19 -8.17 16.86
C LEU A 532 -7.49 -9.68 16.83
N ALA A 533 -8.75 -10.02 16.50
CA ALA A 533 -9.18 -11.37 16.18
C ALA A 533 -8.71 -11.82 14.79
N ASP A 534 -8.73 -13.13 14.51
CA ASP A 534 -8.11 -13.74 13.32
C ASP A 534 -8.54 -13.13 11.98
N GLY A 535 -9.80 -12.69 11.84
CA GLY A 535 -10.31 -12.09 10.59
C GLY A 535 -9.55 -10.84 10.12
N TRP A 536 -8.85 -10.16 11.03
CA TRP A 536 -7.96 -9.04 10.68
C TRP A 536 -6.69 -9.48 9.96
N THR A 537 -6.28 -10.74 10.09
CA THR A 537 -5.12 -11.29 9.36
C THR A 537 -5.40 -11.34 7.85
N THR A 538 -6.64 -11.66 7.45
CA THR A 538 -7.08 -11.60 6.05
C THR A 538 -7.05 -10.17 5.53
N LEU A 539 -7.67 -9.23 6.26
CA LEU A 539 -7.71 -7.81 5.87
C LEU A 539 -6.30 -7.20 5.74
N LEU A 540 -5.38 -7.53 6.67
CA LEU A 540 -3.98 -7.12 6.56
C LEU A 540 -3.32 -7.73 5.30
N SER A 541 -3.57 -9.00 5.00
CA SER A 541 -3.02 -9.68 3.82
C SER A 541 -3.52 -9.06 2.51
N ASP A 542 -4.80 -8.72 2.42
CA ASP A 542 -5.37 -8.03 1.25
C ASP A 542 -4.77 -6.62 1.09
N LEU A 543 -4.57 -5.89 2.20
CA LEU A 543 -3.85 -4.61 2.19
C LEU A 543 -2.41 -4.77 1.71
N VAL A 544 -1.68 -5.79 2.17
CA VAL A 544 -0.33 -6.10 1.67
C VAL A 544 -0.36 -6.35 0.15
N LEU A 545 -1.31 -7.15 -0.35
CA LEU A 545 -1.44 -7.39 -1.79
C LEU A 545 -1.74 -6.11 -2.59
N LYS A 546 -2.56 -5.18 -2.06
CA LYS A 546 -2.82 -3.86 -2.65
C LYS A 546 -1.56 -2.97 -2.65
N VAL A 547 -0.75 -2.99 -1.59
CA VAL A 547 0.56 -2.29 -1.52
C VAL A 547 1.51 -2.83 -2.59
N ARG A 548 1.71 -4.16 -2.64
CA ARG A 548 2.60 -4.81 -3.61
C ARG A 548 2.15 -4.58 -5.06
N GLY A 549 0.85 -4.69 -5.31
CA GLY A 549 0.24 -4.36 -6.61
C GLY A 549 0.51 -2.92 -7.04
N THR A 550 0.44 -1.96 -6.11
CA THR A 550 0.74 -0.54 -6.38
C THR A 550 2.22 -0.34 -6.76
N VAL A 551 3.17 -0.95 -6.04
CA VAL A 551 4.61 -0.92 -6.36
C VAL A 551 4.92 -1.57 -7.71
N ALA A 552 4.17 -2.61 -8.10
CA ALA A 552 4.29 -3.27 -9.40
C ALA A 552 3.69 -2.43 -10.55
N MET A 553 2.55 -1.77 -10.33
CA MET A 553 1.92 -0.88 -11.31
C MET A 553 2.79 0.34 -11.59
N ASP A 554 3.34 0.99 -10.55
CA ASP A 554 4.18 2.17 -10.65
C ASP A 554 5.48 1.95 -11.44
N ARG A 555 5.82 0.70 -11.84
CA ARG A 555 6.97 0.42 -12.72
C ARG A 555 6.74 0.92 -14.15
N PHE A 556 5.50 1.28 -14.52
CA PHE A 556 5.11 1.66 -15.89
C PHE A 556 4.07 2.80 -15.82
N PRO A 557 4.49 4.08 -15.98
CA PRO A 557 3.67 5.23 -15.61
C PRO A 557 2.53 5.51 -16.59
N ASP A 558 1.34 5.77 -16.04
CA ASP A 558 0.23 6.43 -16.73
C ASP A 558 0.31 7.96 -16.48
N PRO A 559 0.35 8.83 -17.51
CA PRO A 559 0.40 10.28 -17.34
C PRO A 559 -0.84 10.92 -16.68
N SER A 560 -2.00 10.24 -16.69
CA SER A 560 -3.29 10.79 -16.27
C SER A 560 -3.58 10.66 -14.76
N VAL A 561 -3.00 9.65 -14.11
CA VAL A 561 -3.20 9.34 -12.68
C VAL A 561 -2.31 10.23 -11.80
N ARG A 562 -2.64 10.40 -10.51
CA ARG A 562 -1.70 10.98 -9.52
C ARG A 562 -0.75 9.87 -9.07
N ARG A 563 0.55 10.02 -9.32
CA ARG A 563 1.48 8.89 -9.38
C ARG A 563 2.24 8.73 -8.07
N LEU A 564 2.64 7.51 -7.70
CA LEU A 564 3.37 7.28 -6.45
C LEU A 564 4.75 7.96 -6.48
N HIS A 565 5.40 7.97 -7.64
CA HIS A 565 6.66 8.69 -7.86
C HIS A 565 6.55 10.22 -7.92
N ASP A 566 5.34 10.82 -8.03
CA ASP A 566 5.19 12.28 -7.91
C ASP A 566 5.53 12.78 -6.48
N THR A 567 5.49 11.87 -5.51
CA THR A 567 5.85 12.07 -4.11
C THR A 567 6.89 11.03 -3.68
N PRO A 568 8.19 11.33 -3.75
CA PRO A 568 9.23 10.42 -3.22
C PRO A 568 9.24 10.31 -1.68
N GLY A 569 8.53 11.21 -0.97
CA GLY A 569 8.62 11.38 0.49
C GLY A 569 8.03 10.26 1.35
N LEU A 570 8.38 10.27 2.64
CA LEU A 570 8.04 9.23 3.59
C LEU A 570 6.54 9.16 3.93
N MET A 571 5.90 10.29 4.22
CA MET A 571 4.52 10.27 4.75
C MET A 571 3.45 10.33 3.67
N GLU A 572 3.81 10.72 2.44
CA GLU A 572 2.88 10.95 1.30
C GLU A 572 3.26 10.13 0.04
N GLY A 573 4.15 9.14 0.15
CA GLY A 573 4.91 8.73 -1.03
C GLY A 573 5.72 7.44 -0.96
N MET A 574 6.59 7.26 -1.97
CA MET A 574 7.37 6.03 -2.20
C MET A 574 8.13 5.54 -0.96
N ALA A 575 8.90 6.41 -0.29
CA ALA A 575 9.68 6.01 0.88
C ALA A 575 8.80 5.44 2.02
N GLY A 576 7.55 5.89 2.15
CA GLY A 576 6.60 5.34 3.11
C GLY A 576 6.10 3.95 2.75
N VAL A 577 5.75 3.75 1.48
CA VAL A 577 5.34 2.45 0.95
C VAL A 577 6.47 1.42 1.09
N GLY A 578 7.71 1.81 0.78
CA GLY A 578 8.89 0.96 0.99
C GLY A 578 9.16 0.65 2.47
N HIS A 579 9.03 1.65 3.35
CA HIS A 579 9.21 1.48 4.79
C HIS A 579 8.15 0.55 5.41
N LEU A 580 6.88 0.64 4.98
CA LEU A 580 5.85 -0.32 5.35
C LEU A 580 6.18 -1.74 4.87
N LEU A 581 6.64 -1.91 3.63
CA LEU A 581 7.01 -3.23 3.10
C LEU A 581 8.14 -3.88 3.90
N LEU A 582 9.13 -3.09 4.34
CA LEU A 582 10.14 -3.57 5.31
C LEU A 582 9.49 -4.00 6.63
N ARG A 583 8.65 -3.16 7.25
CA ARG A 583 7.98 -3.45 8.53
C ARG A 583 7.05 -4.66 8.50
N LEU A 584 6.47 -4.98 7.35
CA LEU A 584 5.66 -6.18 7.15
C LEU A 584 6.52 -7.45 7.05
N GLY A 585 7.77 -7.34 6.60
CA GLY A 585 8.76 -8.43 6.57
C GLY A 585 9.50 -8.62 7.90
N ASP A 586 9.89 -7.53 8.55
CA ASP A 586 10.42 -7.49 9.92
C ASP A 586 9.66 -6.48 10.79
N PRO A 587 8.70 -6.94 11.60
CA PRO A 587 8.01 -6.09 12.57
C PRO A 587 8.92 -5.47 13.64
N ALA A 588 10.15 -5.95 13.87
CA ALA A 588 11.05 -5.35 14.85
C ALA A 588 11.50 -3.92 14.49
N LEU A 589 11.37 -3.54 13.21
CA LEU A 589 11.64 -2.18 12.73
C LEU A 589 10.72 -1.12 13.39
N PRO A 590 11.19 0.13 13.56
CA PRO A 590 10.39 1.22 14.11
C PRO A 590 9.16 1.53 13.24
N SER A 591 8.09 2.07 13.82
CA SER A 591 6.98 2.68 13.05
C SER A 591 7.19 4.20 13.03
N VAL A 592 7.06 4.82 11.86
CA VAL A 592 7.04 6.30 11.77
C VAL A 592 5.65 6.90 12.07
N LEU A 593 4.64 6.05 12.29
CA LEU A 593 3.29 6.43 12.70
C LEU A 593 3.08 6.30 14.22
N LEU A 594 3.76 5.35 14.86
CA LEU A 594 3.84 5.19 16.32
C LEU A 594 5.32 5.12 16.75
N PRO A 595 6.01 6.28 16.84
CA PRO A 595 7.47 6.35 16.86
C PRO A 595 8.10 6.11 18.25
N ARG A 596 7.94 4.88 18.77
CA ARG A 596 8.55 4.38 20.01
C ARG A 596 10.06 4.76 20.08
N PRO A 597 10.48 5.73 20.93
CA PRO A 597 11.83 6.28 20.90
C PRO A 597 12.92 5.22 21.04
N GLU A 598 12.70 4.24 21.91
CA GLU A 598 13.59 3.12 22.20
C GLU A 598 13.85 2.19 21.00
N SER A 599 13.08 2.31 19.92
CA SER A 599 13.24 1.50 18.70
C SER A 599 14.14 2.15 17.64
N PHE A 600 14.22 3.48 17.59
CA PHE A 600 15.13 4.18 16.67
C PHE A 600 16.59 4.09 17.16
N ALA A 601 16.78 4.10 18.47
CA ALA A 601 18.06 4.03 19.18
C ALA A 601 18.85 2.71 18.99
N ARG A 602 18.20 1.61 18.56
CA ARG A 602 18.80 0.28 18.50
C ARG A 602 19.34 -0.03 17.10
N LYS A 603 20.58 -0.56 17.01
CA LYS A 603 21.05 -1.22 15.77
C LYS A 603 20.02 -2.29 15.34
N ALA A 604 19.83 -2.45 14.02
CA ALA A 604 19.05 -3.57 13.51
C ALA A 604 19.67 -4.89 14.01
N ARG A 605 18.85 -5.88 14.36
CA ARG A 605 19.37 -7.20 14.74
C ARG A 605 20.01 -7.82 13.50
N SER A 606 21.28 -8.19 13.58
CA SER A 606 21.88 -9.12 12.62
C SER A 606 21.00 -10.37 12.56
N ALA A 607 20.53 -10.72 11.36
CA ALA A 607 19.39 -11.62 11.19
C ALA A 607 19.63 -13.00 11.84
N PRO A 608 18.77 -13.44 12.77
CA PRO A 608 18.72 -14.84 13.16
C PRO A 608 18.28 -15.72 11.97
N ALA A 609 18.65 -16.99 12.01
CA ALA A 609 18.07 -17.99 11.11
C ALA A 609 16.56 -18.15 11.37
N GLU A 610 15.86 -18.82 10.43
CA GLU A 610 14.41 -19.04 10.43
C GLU A 610 13.54 -17.76 10.38
N ARG A 611 13.47 -17.16 9.19
CA ARG A 611 12.32 -16.30 8.84
C ARG A 611 11.04 -17.15 8.82
N ARG A 612 10.28 -17.16 9.91
CA ARG A 612 8.92 -17.72 9.95
C ARG A 612 8.00 -16.88 9.07
N GLY A 613 7.90 -17.24 7.80
CA GLY A 613 7.03 -16.58 6.84
C GLY A 613 5.56 -16.60 7.28
N ILE A 614 4.80 -15.58 6.87
CA ILE A 614 3.35 -15.55 7.07
C ILE A 614 2.75 -16.78 6.36
N PRO A 615 2.03 -17.67 7.07
CA PRO A 615 1.55 -18.91 6.46
C PRO A 615 0.49 -18.61 5.40
N VAL A 616 0.72 -19.09 4.18
CA VAL A 616 -0.27 -19.06 3.10
C VAL A 616 -1.38 -20.05 3.46
N LEU A 617 -2.58 -19.54 3.74
CA LEU A 617 -3.74 -20.32 4.18
C LEU A 617 -4.94 -20.11 3.25
N PRO A 618 -5.88 -21.06 3.19
CA PRO A 618 -6.66 -21.30 1.97
C PRO A 618 -7.81 -20.31 1.75
N GLN A 619 -8.16 -20.15 0.47
CA GLN A 619 -9.31 -19.37 0.04
C GLN A 619 -10.61 -19.90 0.67
N ARG A 620 -11.33 -19.01 1.37
CA ARG A 620 -12.75 -19.18 1.71
C ARG A 620 -13.50 -17.90 1.32
N THR A 621 -14.73 -18.07 0.86
CA THR A 621 -15.58 -16.96 0.40
C THR A 621 -16.04 -16.07 1.55
N PHE A 622 -16.28 -14.80 1.24
CA PHE A 622 -16.76 -13.79 2.19
C PHE A 622 -18.04 -14.21 2.91
N SER A 623 -18.10 -13.93 4.22
CA SER A 623 -19.34 -13.75 4.97
C SER A 623 -19.33 -12.37 5.60
N ALA A 624 -20.49 -11.70 5.67
CA ALA A 624 -20.58 -10.31 6.09
C ALA A 624 -20.58 -10.17 7.63
N GLY A 625 -19.39 -10.10 8.22
CA GLY A 625 -19.21 -9.77 9.63
C GLY A 625 -17.80 -10.11 10.14
N LEU A 626 -17.08 -9.11 10.65
CA LEU A 626 -15.82 -9.32 11.38
C LEU A 626 -16.15 -9.59 12.86
N PRO A 627 -15.92 -10.81 13.39
CA PRO A 627 -16.17 -11.08 14.80
C PRO A 627 -15.16 -10.36 15.69
N LEU A 628 -15.64 -9.49 16.58
CA LEU A 628 -14.86 -8.92 17.68
C LEU A 628 -14.91 -9.87 18.88
N SER A 629 -13.78 -10.47 19.24
CA SER A 629 -13.71 -11.51 20.26
C SER A 629 -13.39 -10.97 21.66
N LEU A 630 -14.41 -10.50 22.39
CA LEU A 630 -14.47 -10.59 23.85
C LEU A 630 -15.92 -10.86 24.26
N PRO A 631 -16.18 -11.71 25.28
CA PRO A 631 -17.53 -11.90 25.80
C PRO A 631 -18.01 -10.61 26.50
N VAL A 632 -19.21 -10.17 26.15
CA VAL A 632 -19.82 -8.90 26.64
C VAL A 632 -20.08 -8.91 28.17
N SER A 633 -19.94 -10.07 28.83
CA SER A 633 -20.21 -10.31 30.24
C SER A 633 -19.11 -9.91 31.24
N GLN A 634 -17.97 -9.34 30.80
CA GLN A 634 -16.84 -9.00 31.71
C GLN A 634 -16.30 -7.55 31.61
N LEU A 635 -17.07 -6.62 31.05
CA LEU A 635 -16.76 -5.18 31.21
C LEU A 635 -17.37 -4.65 32.52
N PRO A 636 -16.60 -3.99 33.41
CA PRO A 636 -17.17 -3.20 34.50
C PRO A 636 -18.02 -2.04 33.94
N ARG A 637 -19.00 -1.59 34.73
CA ARG A 637 -20.00 -0.57 34.34
C ARG A 637 -19.43 0.84 34.31
#